data_AF-A0A3S3SP52-F1
#
_entry.id   AF-A0A3S3SP52-F1
#
_cell.length_a   1.000
_cell.length_b   1.000
_cell.length_c   1.000
_cell.angle_alpha   90.00
_cell.angle_beta   90.00
_cell.angle_gamma   90.00
#
_symmetry.space_group_name_H-M   'P 1'
#
loop_
_entity.id
_entity.type
_entity.pdbx_description
1 polymer ?
#
loop_
_entity_poly.entity_id
_entity_poly.type
_entity_poly.pdbx_seq_one_letter_code
_entity_poly.pdbx_strand_id
1 'polypeptide(L)'
;MDFFFEYIYYRVTKAYFKWDGRVGITAIVAITMIQNVMLLNTYLIVSKLAHEEPRKMLALEKWVMALVFVAIMSYNYRKHHKNYNKYKRHWKNESKSLRVFKGLLVFLALLFPWLLTIIIAVVYR
;
A
#
# COMPACT_ATOMS: atom_id res chain seq x y z
N MET A 1 5.53 10.16 -12.83
CA MET A 1 4.46 10.41 -11.85
C MET A 1 3.73 9.09 -11.68
N ASP A 2 3.74 8.52 -10.49
CA ASP A 2 3.05 7.26 -10.25
C ASP A 2 1.63 7.60 -9.81
N PHE A 3 0.77 7.81 -10.80
CA PHE A 3 -0.59 8.33 -10.64
C PHE A 3 -1.39 7.60 -9.54
N PHE A 4 -1.20 6.28 -9.41
CA PHE A 4 -1.94 5.44 -8.48
C PHE A 4 -1.63 5.74 -7.00
N PHE A 5 -0.36 5.59 -6.57
CA PHE A 5 0.02 5.80 -5.17
C PHE A 5 -0.06 7.28 -4.77
N GLU A 6 0.22 8.20 -5.69
CA GLU A 6 0.04 9.64 -5.43
C GLU A 6 -1.44 9.98 -5.18
N TYR A 7 -2.36 9.35 -5.91
CA TYR A 7 -3.79 9.53 -5.69
C TYR A 7 -4.26 8.91 -4.37
N ILE A 8 -3.81 7.69 -4.04
CA ILE A 8 -4.07 7.08 -2.72
C ILE A 8 -3.56 8.00 -1.62
N TYR A 9 -2.33 8.51 -1.74
CA TYR A 9 -1.76 9.43 -0.77
C TYR A 9 -2.66 10.65 -0.56
N TYR A 10 -3.07 11.29 -1.66
CA TYR A 10 -3.95 12.45 -1.62
C TYR A 10 -5.28 12.16 -0.93
N ARG A 11 -5.95 11.07 -1.30
CA ARG A 11 -7.28 10.74 -0.79
C ARG A 11 -7.25 10.34 0.68
N VAL A 12 -6.29 9.51 1.08
CA VAL A 12 -6.11 9.13 2.49
C VAL A 12 -5.70 10.35 3.30
N THR A 13 -4.73 11.15 2.86
CA THR A 13 -4.34 12.38 3.58
C THR A 13 -5.50 13.36 3.69
N LYS A 14 -6.36 13.46 2.67
CA LYS A 14 -7.55 14.32 2.72
C LYS A 14 -8.57 13.83 3.75
N ALA A 15 -8.80 12.52 3.84
CA ALA A 15 -9.71 11.94 4.82
C ALA A 15 -9.18 12.09 6.25
N TYR A 16 -7.87 11.95 6.43
CA TYR A 16 -7.18 12.03 7.72
C TYR A 16 -6.54 13.41 7.98
N PHE A 17 -6.93 14.44 7.21
CA PHE A 17 -6.25 15.74 7.25
C PHE A 17 -6.32 16.43 8.61
N LYS A 18 -7.40 16.18 9.38
CA LYS A 18 -7.58 16.71 10.74
C LYS A 18 -6.48 16.21 11.70
N TRP A 19 -5.96 15.01 11.47
CA TRP A 19 -4.96 14.38 12.34
C TRP A 19 -3.54 14.53 11.78
N ASP A 20 -3.39 14.33 10.47
CA ASP A 20 -2.06 14.29 9.82
C ASP A 20 -1.58 15.64 9.27
N GLY A 21 -2.51 16.59 9.12
CA GLY A 21 -2.26 17.85 8.43
C GLY A 21 -1.65 17.65 7.04
N ARG A 22 -0.62 18.44 6.72
CA ARG A 22 0.06 18.39 5.42
C ARG A 22 1.04 17.22 5.28
N VAL A 23 1.39 16.55 6.38
CA VAL A 23 2.42 15.50 6.41
C VAL A 23 1.89 14.19 5.82
N GLY A 24 0.61 13.86 6.06
CA GLY A 24 -0.04 12.68 5.49
C GLY A 24 0.57 11.35 5.94
N ILE A 25 0.96 11.24 7.21
CA ILE A 25 1.67 10.05 7.71
C ILE A 25 0.82 8.79 7.60
N THR A 26 -0.48 8.85 7.88
CA THR A 26 -1.42 7.75 7.73
C THR A 26 -1.45 7.26 6.29
N ALA A 27 -1.40 8.19 5.33
CA ALA A 27 -1.40 7.86 3.92
C ALA A 27 -0.09 7.18 3.46
N ILE A 28 1.04 7.62 3.99
CA ILE A 28 2.35 6.97 3.77
C ILE A 28 2.32 5.56 4.33
N VAL A 29 1.85 5.38 5.57
CA VAL A 29 1.72 4.07 6.21
C VAL A 29 0.81 3.15 5.39
N ALA A 30 -0.36 3.64 4.95
CA ALA A 30 -1.30 2.86 4.15
C ALA A 30 -0.68 2.37 2.83
N ILE A 31 0.05 3.22 2.12
CA ILE A 31 0.75 2.84 0.88
C ILE A 31 1.85 1.81 1.17
N THR A 32 2.65 2.04 2.21
CA THR A 32 3.67 1.10 2.66
C THR A 32 3.06 -0.25 3.00
N MET A 33 1.90 -0.28 3.69
CA MET A 33 1.18 -1.52 4.01
C MET A 33 0.72 -2.24 2.75
N ILE A 34 0.11 -1.54 1.79
CA ILE A 34 -0.30 -2.14 0.50
C ILE A 34 0.91 -2.81 -0.17
N GLN A 35 2.02 -2.10 -0.33
CA GLN A 35 3.20 -2.61 -1.03
C GLN A 35 3.82 -3.81 -0.30
N ASN A 36 3.92 -3.76 1.03
CA ASN A 36 4.50 -4.85 1.80
C ASN A 36 3.62 -6.10 1.84
N VAL A 37 2.29 -5.95 1.99
CA VAL A 37 1.38 -7.10 1.94
C VAL A 37 1.38 -7.73 0.54
N MET A 38 1.43 -6.91 -0.52
CA MET A 38 1.58 -7.44 -1.88
C MET A 38 2.91 -8.20 -2.06
N LEU A 39 4.03 -7.68 -1.55
CA LEU A 39 5.31 -8.39 -1.60
C LEU A 39 5.28 -9.70 -0.82
N LEU A 40 4.65 -9.71 0.36
CA LEU A 40 4.46 -10.91 1.16
C LEU A 40 3.63 -11.95 0.40
N ASN A 41 2.51 -11.55 -0.21
CA ASN A 41 1.67 -12.44 -1.01
C ASN A 41 2.45 -13.03 -2.19
N THR A 42 3.23 -12.20 -2.90
CA THR A 42 4.11 -12.67 -3.98
C THR A 42 5.13 -13.67 -3.46
N TYR A 43 5.78 -13.40 -2.32
CA TYR A 43 6.72 -14.33 -1.69
C TYR A 43 6.05 -15.67 -1.36
N LEU A 44 4.85 -15.66 -0.76
CA LEU A 44 4.12 -16.87 -0.40
C LEU A 44 3.77 -17.71 -1.63
N ILE A 45 3.27 -17.08 -2.70
CA ILE A 45 2.96 -17.76 -3.96
C ILE A 45 4.21 -18.37 -4.57
N VAL A 46 5.31 -17.60 -4.69
CA VAL A 46 6.57 -18.08 -5.26
C VAL A 46 7.17 -19.21 -4.43
N SER A 47 7.12 -19.09 -3.10
CA SER A 47 7.62 -20.12 -2.19
C SER A 47 6.87 -21.44 -2.38
N LYS A 48 5.54 -21.38 -2.54
CA LYS A 48 4.69 -22.54 -2.80
C LYS A 48 4.90 -23.14 -4.20
N LEU A 49 5.20 -22.33 -5.21
CA LEU A 49 5.53 -22.85 -6.55
C LEU A 49 6.91 -23.50 -6.58
N ALA A 50 7.84 -23.06 -5.73
CA ALA A 50 9.21 -23.58 -5.67
C ALA A 50 9.36 -24.82 -4.78
N HIS A 51 8.44 -25.08 -3.85
CA HIS A 51 8.50 -26.20 -2.90
C HIS A 51 7.16 -26.92 -2.84
N GLU A 52 7.17 -28.24 -2.94
CA GLU A 52 5.95 -29.06 -2.90
C GLU A 52 5.21 -28.90 -1.55
N GLU A 53 5.96 -28.84 -0.45
CA GLU A 53 5.43 -28.71 0.91
C GLU A 53 5.54 -27.28 1.46
N PRO A 54 4.57 -26.84 2.29
CA PRO A 54 4.62 -25.54 2.94
C PRO A 54 5.81 -25.47 3.90
N ARG A 55 6.83 -24.72 3.51
CA ARG A 55 8.02 -24.45 4.33
C ARG A 55 7.79 -23.28 5.27
N LYS A 56 8.27 -23.40 6.51
CA LYS A 56 8.39 -22.27 7.42
C LYS A 56 9.45 -21.29 6.92
N MET A 57 9.10 -20.01 6.95
CA MET A 57 10.00 -18.93 6.61
C MET A 57 11.21 -18.89 7.57
N LEU A 58 12.42 -18.90 7.01
CA LEU A 58 13.68 -18.89 7.75
C LEU A 58 13.91 -17.53 8.44
N ALA A 59 14.73 -17.53 9.48
CA ALA A 59 15.08 -16.29 10.20
C ALA A 59 15.71 -15.25 9.27
N LEU A 60 16.59 -15.66 8.36
CA LEU A 60 17.22 -14.76 7.37
C LEU A 60 16.18 -14.11 6.46
N GLU A 61 15.19 -14.88 5.97
CA GLU A 61 14.11 -14.35 5.14
C GLU A 61 13.28 -13.30 5.90
N LYS A 62 13.10 -13.47 7.22
CA LYS A 62 12.36 -12.52 8.06
C LYS A 62 13.11 -11.21 8.19
N TRP A 63 14.43 -11.28 8.41
CA TRP A 63 15.28 -10.10 8.44
C TRP A 63 15.32 -9.36 7.10
N VAL A 64 15.41 -10.09 6.00
CA VAL A 64 15.36 -9.51 4.65
C VAL A 64 14.02 -8.80 4.42
N MET A 65 12.89 -9.43 4.74
CA MET A 65 11.57 -8.79 4.63
C MET A 65 11.44 -7.55 5.51
N ALA A 66 11.95 -7.58 6.74
CA ALA A 66 11.95 -6.42 7.64
C ALA A 66 12.79 -5.26 7.07
N LEU A 67 13.96 -5.57 6.50
CA LEU A 67 14.80 -4.57 5.84
C LEU A 67 14.10 -3.96 4.62
N VAL A 68 13.46 -4.79 3.79
CA VAL A 68 12.65 -4.35 2.65
C VAL A 68 11.49 -3.44 3.11
N PHE A 69 10.82 -3.79 4.20
CA PHE A 69 9.77 -2.96 4.79
C PHE A 69 10.28 -1.56 5.14
N VAL A 70 11.42 -1.48 5.85
CA VAL A 70 12.04 -0.20 6.24
C VAL A 70 12.47 0.60 5.01
N ALA A 71 13.02 -0.06 3.99
CA ALA A 71 13.42 0.58 2.74
C ALA A 71 12.21 1.19 2.00
N ILE A 72 11.11 0.44 1.88
CA ILE A 72 9.86 0.91 1.25
C ILE A 72 9.26 2.07 2.03
N MET A 73 9.19 1.97 3.36
CA MET A 73 8.68 3.05 4.21
C MET A 73 9.51 4.32 4.03
N SER A 74 10.84 4.19 4.02
CA SER A 74 11.76 5.32 3.83
C SER A 74 11.61 5.95 2.45
N TYR A 75 11.44 5.13 1.40
CA TYR A 75 11.17 5.60 0.04
C TYR A 75 9.83 6.35 -0.04
N ASN A 76 8.74 5.78 0.47
CA ASN A 76 7.42 6.40 0.45
C ASN A 76 7.39 7.69 1.27
N TYR A 77 8.06 7.71 2.42
CA TYR A 77 8.21 8.91 3.21
C TYR A 77 8.92 10.00 2.39
N ARG A 78 10.10 9.73 1.84
CA ARG A 78 10.82 10.70 0.99
C ARG A 78 10.00 11.19 -0.20
N LYS A 79 9.24 10.30 -0.84
CA LYS A 79 8.46 10.60 -2.04
C LYS A 79 7.21 11.44 -1.76
N HIS A 80 6.49 11.16 -0.68
CA HIS A 80 5.17 11.74 -0.44
C HIS A 80 5.12 12.78 0.68
N HIS A 81 6.13 12.83 1.56
CA HIS A 81 6.15 13.75 2.69
C HIS A 81 5.88 15.20 2.26
N LYS A 82 4.90 15.83 2.91
CA LYS A 82 4.47 17.23 2.70
C LYS A 82 3.94 17.56 1.28
N ASN A 83 3.73 16.57 0.41
CA ASN A 83 3.26 16.80 -0.96
C ASN A 83 1.74 16.98 -1.11
N TYR A 84 0.98 17.03 -0.01
CA TYR A 84 -0.48 17.15 -0.03
C TYR A 84 -0.98 18.34 -0.89
N ASN A 85 -0.38 19.52 -0.73
CA ASN A 85 -0.81 20.70 -1.46
C ASN A 85 -0.57 20.59 -2.97
N LYS A 86 0.54 19.97 -3.38
CA LYS A 86 0.85 19.69 -4.79
C LYS A 86 -0.23 18.82 -5.40
N TYR A 87 -0.59 17.74 -4.72
CA TYR A 87 -1.63 16.81 -5.15
C TYR A 87 -3.03 17.42 -5.13
N LYS A 88 -3.36 18.20 -4.10
CA LYS A 88 -4.64 18.92 -4.01
C LYS A 88 -4.85 19.85 -5.20
N ARG A 89 -3.79 20.56 -5.64
CA ARG A 89 -3.85 21.42 -6.83
C ARG A 89 -4.10 20.61 -8.09
N HIS A 90 -3.40 19.49 -8.25
CA HIS A 90 -3.54 18.62 -9.42
C HIS A 90 -4.95 18.01 -9.55
N TRP A 91 -5.55 17.53 -8.46
CA TRP A 91 -6.90 16.93 -8.45
C TRP A 91 -8.02 17.89 -8.00
N LYS A 92 -7.82 19.21 -8.06
CA LYS A 92 -8.80 20.21 -7.61
C LYS A 92 -10.09 20.17 -8.44
N ASN A 93 -9.95 20.02 -9.76
CA ASN A 93 -11.04 20.17 -10.74
C ASN A 93 -11.66 18.82 -11.14
N GLU A 94 -11.51 17.77 -10.33
CA GLU A 94 -12.08 16.46 -10.61
C GLU A 94 -13.61 16.47 -10.49
N SER A 95 -14.30 15.99 -11.53
CA SER A 95 -15.76 15.88 -11.58
C SER A 95 -16.29 15.00 -10.45
N LYS A 96 -17.55 15.22 -10.04
CA LYS A 96 -18.15 14.52 -8.90
C LYS A 96 -18.21 13.00 -9.12
N SER A 97 -18.60 12.55 -10.30
CA SER A 97 -18.66 11.12 -10.66
C SER A 97 -17.28 10.48 -10.61
N LEU A 98 -16.28 11.09 -11.24
CA LEU A 98 -14.90 10.57 -11.27
C LEU A 98 -14.30 10.50 -9.86
N ARG A 99 -14.61 11.48 -9.02
CA ARG A 99 -14.16 11.55 -7.62
C ARG A 99 -14.70 10.41 -6.76
N VAL A 100 -15.95 9.99 -7.00
CA VAL A 100 -16.58 8.87 -6.30
C VAL A 100 -15.99 7.56 -6.79
N PHE A 101 -15.94 7.35 -8.11
CA PHE A 101 -15.37 6.15 -8.71
C PHE A 101 -13.94 5.90 -8.26
N LYS A 102 -13.05 6.89 -8.38
CA LYS A 102 -11.66 6.73 -7.92
C LYS A 102 -11.55 6.62 -6.41
N GLY A 103 -12.48 7.20 -5.64
CA GLY A 103 -12.56 7.00 -4.20
C GLY A 103 -12.83 5.54 -3.85
N LEU A 104 -13.76 4.90 -4.57
CA LEU A 104 -14.04 3.47 -4.44
C LEU A 104 -12.81 2.64 -4.83
N LEU A 105 -12.10 2.99 -5.90
CA LEU A 105 -10.86 2.31 -6.28
C LEU A 105 -9.77 2.40 -5.19
N VAL A 106 -9.64 3.53 -4.51
CA VAL A 106 -8.70 3.66 -3.37
C VAL A 106 -9.11 2.72 -2.23
N PHE A 107 -10.41 2.65 -1.92
CA PHE A 107 -10.91 1.73 -0.90
C PHE A 107 -10.65 0.27 -1.27
N LEU A 108 -10.96 -0.12 -2.50
CA LEU A 108 -10.69 -1.47 -3.01
C LEU A 108 -9.17 -1.78 -2.99
N ALA A 109 -8.33 -0.82 -3.36
CA ALA A 109 -6.87 -0.98 -3.34
C ALA A 109 -6.32 -1.20 -1.92
N LEU A 110 -6.93 -0.61 -0.90
CA LEU A 110 -6.55 -0.84 0.50
C LEU A 110 -6.96 -2.22 1.00
N LEU A 111 -8.11 -2.74 0.55
CA LEU A 111 -8.62 -4.04 0.96
C LEU A 111 -8.01 -5.21 0.19
N PHE A 112 -7.71 -5.01 -1.10
CA PHE A 112 -7.29 -6.07 -2.01
C PHE A 112 -6.10 -6.90 -1.52
N PRO A 113 -5.00 -6.31 -1.00
CA PRO A 113 -3.87 -7.10 -0.50
C PRO A 113 -4.25 -8.03 0.66
N TRP A 114 -5.17 -7.59 1.52
CA TRP A 114 -5.66 -8.40 2.66
C TRP A 114 -6.57 -9.53 2.20
N LEU A 115 -7.48 -9.25 1.27
CA LEU A 115 -8.32 -10.29 0.66
C LEU A 115 -7.46 -11.37 -0.01
N LEU A 116 -6.42 -10.96 -0.74
CA LEU A 116 -5.48 -11.89 -1.36
C LEU A 116 -4.75 -12.74 -0.30
N THR A 117 -4.34 -12.14 0.82
CA THR A 117 -3.70 -12.87 1.93
C THR A 117 -4.63 -13.95 2.50
N ILE A 118 -5.92 -13.61 2.69
CA ILE A 118 -6.93 -14.56 3.18
C ILE A 118 -7.14 -15.70 2.19
N ILE A 119 -7.25 -15.39 0.89
CA ILE A 119 -7.40 -16.41 -0.17
C ILE A 119 -6.21 -17.37 -0.15
N ILE A 120 -4.97 -16.84 -0.12
CA ILE A 120 -3.75 -17.64 -0.02
C ILE A 120 -3.77 -18.54 1.22
N ALA A 121 -4.16 -17.99 2.38
CA ALA A 121 -4.21 -18.75 3.63
C ALA A 121 -5.28 -19.86 3.62
N VAL A 122 -6.40 -19.67 2.91
CA VAL A 122 -7.45 -20.68 2.77
C VAL A 122 -7.07 -21.75 1.75
N VAL A 123 -6.49 -21.36 0.62
CA VAL A 123 -6.12 -22.28 -0.48
C VAL A 123 -4.88 -23.10 -0.16
N TYR A 124 -3.91 -22.53 0.56
CA TYR A 124 -2.65 -23.21 0.91
C TYR A 124 -2.65 -23.78 2.33
N ARG A 125 -3.84 -23.92 2.93
CA ARG A 125 -4.02 -24.67 4.17
C ARG A 125 -3.86 -26.16 3.91
#